data_AF-A0A1I8C464-F1
#
_entry.id   AF-A0A1I8C464-F1
#
_cell.length_a   1.000
_cell.length_b   1.000
_cell.length_c   1.000
_cell.angle_alpha   90.00
_cell.angle_beta   90.00
_cell.angle_gamma   90.00
#
_symmetry.space_group_name_H-M   'P 1'
#
loop_
_entity.id
_entity.type
_entity.pdbx_description
1 polymer ?
#
loop_
_entity_poly.entity_id
_entity_poly.type
_entity_poly.pdbx_seq_one_letter_code
_entity_poly.pdbx_strand_id
1 'polypeptide(L)'
;MASSTNAGQMPMYRLGSVLNHPDSLTAYGHFTHYVPSVQEWVTGKTQFFTLAKNCFVEMYTDQDGYNPDFITVDGIVLSRLNYTFIYMEYFKKKYGHFVLPVTGYGLHTIKNYGNYVIYVVCKNVNSAGDAAGYVAGFNKRKARSS
;
A
#
# COMPACT_ATOMS: atom_id res chain seq x y z
N MET A 1 2.71 1.63 11.05
CA MET A 1 2.02 2.50 12.03
C MET A 1 0.66 1.88 12.32
N ALA A 2 0.28 1.74 13.59
CA ALA A 2 -1.03 1.23 13.98
C ALA A 2 -1.51 1.98 15.22
N SER A 3 -2.79 2.34 15.28
CA SER A 3 -3.43 2.95 16.44
C SER A 3 -4.75 2.23 16.74
N SER A 4 -5.18 2.28 18.00
CA SER A 4 -6.46 1.74 18.44
C SER A 4 -7.15 2.73 19.38
N THR A 5 -8.46 2.81 19.29
CA THR A 5 -9.30 3.72 20.08
C THR A 5 -10.58 2.98 20.48
N ASN A 6 -10.98 3.13 21.73
CA ASN A 6 -12.16 2.46 22.29
C ASN A 6 -13.43 3.32 22.23
N ALA A 7 -13.31 4.64 22.04
CA ALA A 7 -14.37 5.61 22.29
C ALA A 7 -14.78 6.45 21.07
N GLY A 8 -14.11 6.32 19.92
CA GLY A 8 -14.48 7.08 18.73
C GLY A 8 -13.70 6.65 17.50
N GLN A 9 -14.30 6.84 16.32
CA GLN A 9 -13.62 6.63 15.04
C GLN A 9 -12.80 7.89 14.71
N MET A 10 -11.50 7.74 14.49
CA MET A 10 -10.63 8.85 14.10
C MET A 10 -10.02 8.54 12.73
N PRO A 11 -10.32 9.33 11.68
CA PRO A 11 -9.61 9.20 10.42
C PRO A 11 -8.14 9.55 10.63
N MET A 12 -7.26 8.77 10.03
CA MET A 12 -5.82 8.99 10.08
C MET A 12 -5.29 9.27 8.70
N TYR A 13 -4.34 10.19 8.62
CA TYR A 13 -3.60 10.48 7.41
C TYR A 13 -2.12 10.35 7.68
N ARG A 14 -1.39 9.75 6.73
CA ARG A 14 0.07 9.65 6.74
C ARG A 14 0.62 10.70 5.77
N LEU A 15 1.39 11.65 6.29
CA LEU A 15 2.26 12.50 5.49
C LEU A 15 3.59 11.76 5.28
N GLY A 16 4.03 11.66 4.03
CA GLY A 16 5.29 11.02 3.67
C GLY A 16 6.10 11.87 2.70
N SER A 17 7.37 11.51 2.55
CA SER A 17 8.30 12.12 1.61
C SER A 17 9.24 11.07 1.05
N VAL A 18 9.90 11.36 -0.07
CA VAL A 18 10.84 10.45 -0.72
C VAL A 18 12.26 10.81 -0.31
N LEU A 19 12.96 9.85 0.30
CA LEU A 19 14.40 9.98 0.56
C LEU A 19 15.19 9.40 -0.62
N ASN A 20 16.21 10.12 -1.08
CA ASN A 20 17.11 9.69 -2.15
C ASN A 20 18.45 9.24 -1.56
N HIS A 21 18.69 7.92 -1.54
CA HIS A 21 19.96 7.40 -1.05
C HIS A 21 21.13 7.74 -1.99
N PRO A 22 22.34 8.00 -1.44
CA PRO A 22 22.73 7.80 -0.05
C PRO A 22 22.38 8.95 0.91
N ASP A 23 21.97 10.11 0.39
CA ASP A 23 21.60 11.30 1.18
C ASP A 23 20.24 11.08 1.88
N SER A 24 20.26 10.42 3.04
CA SER A 24 19.06 10.14 3.85
C SER A 24 18.54 11.36 4.63
N LEU A 25 19.18 12.52 4.49
CA LEU A 25 18.81 13.76 5.19
C LEU A 25 17.82 14.60 4.37
N THR A 26 17.97 14.64 3.05
CA THR A 26 17.12 15.47 2.19
C THR A 26 15.86 14.72 1.76
N ALA A 27 14.71 15.31 2.07
CA ALA A 27 13.39 14.77 1.75
C ALA A 27 12.83 15.48 0.50
N TYR A 28 12.50 14.71 -0.54
CA TYR A 28 12.02 15.18 -1.84
C TYR A 28 10.56 14.81 -2.04
N GLY A 29 9.75 15.78 -2.44
CA GLY A 29 8.32 15.60 -2.69
C GLY A 29 7.54 15.21 -1.43
N HIS A 30 6.26 15.52 -1.41
CA HIS A 30 5.40 15.16 -0.30
C HIS A 30 4.13 14.50 -0.81
N PHE A 31 3.71 13.45 -0.13
CA PHE A 31 2.45 12.79 -0.41
C PHE A 31 1.66 12.60 0.89
N THR A 32 0.33 12.60 0.77
CA THR A 32 -0.56 12.33 1.89
C THR A 32 -1.44 11.14 1.53
N HIS A 33 -1.44 10.13 2.40
CA HIS A 33 -2.34 8.98 2.27
C HIS A 33 -3.36 8.99 3.39
N TYR A 34 -4.61 8.64 3.08
CA TYR A 34 -5.54 8.15 4.09
C TYR A 34 -5.02 6.80 4.63
N VAL A 35 -5.10 6.56 5.93
CA VAL A 35 -4.69 5.29 6.54
C VAL A 35 -5.95 4.51 6.92
N PRO A 36 -6.30 3.43 6.18
CA PRO A 36 -7.50 2.66 6.46
C PRO A 36 -7.43 1.98 7.83
N SER A 37 -8.59 1.81 8.45
CA SER A 37 -8.73 0.99 9.65
C SER A 37 -8.44 -0.49 9.33
N VAL A 38 -8.09 -1.28 10.35
CA VAL A 38 -8.00 -2.75 10.27
C VAL A 38 -9.35 -3.45 9.99
N GLN A 39 -10.40 -2.69 9.72
CA GLN A 39 -11.72 -3.17 9.30
C GLN A 39 -12.06 -2.73 7.86
N GLU A 40 -11.15 -2.04 7.17
CA GLU A 40 -11.33 -1.46 5.86
C GLU A 40 -10.36 -2.13 4.88
N TRP A 41 -10.81 -3.24 4.32
CA TRP A 41 -10.03 -4.06 3.38
C TRP A 41 -10.76 -4.22 2.06
N VAL A 42 -9.99 -4.40 1.00
CA VAL A 42 -10.47 -4.95 -0.27
C VAL A 42 -10.02 -6.40 -0.41
N THR A 43 -10.71 -7.15 -1.27
CA THR A 43 -10.35 -8.51 -1.69
C THR A 43 -10.59 -8.63 -3.19
N GLY A 44 -9.96 -9.60 -3.85
CA GLY A 44 -10.07 -9.80 -5.28
C GLY A 44 -9.18 -8.84 -6.06
N LYS A 45 -9.68 -8.32 -7.19
CA LYS A 45 -8.91 -7.51 -8.14
C LYS A 45 -9.10 -6.02 -7.87
N THR A 46 -8.00 -5.30 -7.68
CA THR A 46 -7.95 -3.83 -7.64
C THR A 46 -7.17 -3.31 -8.84
N GLN A 47 -7.68 -2.23 -9.43
CA GLN A 47 -7.02 -1.49 -10.50
C GLN A 47 -6.40 -0.22 -9.93
N PHE A 48 -5.20 0.13 -10.36
CA PHE A 48 -4.52 1.34 -9.95
C PHE A 48 -3.71 1.93 -11.11
N PHE A 49 -3.37 3.20 -11.02
CA PHE A 49 -2.67 3.94 -12.07
C PHE A 49 -1.28 4.39 -11.62
N THR A 50 -0.27 4.21 -12.47
CA THR A 50 1.08 4.76 -12.25
C THR A 50 1.25 6.01 -13.14
N LEU A 51 1.63 7.12 -12.50
CA LEU A 51 1.72 8.43 -13.15
C LEU A 51 3.12 8.71 -13.73
N ALA A 52 4.14 7.96 -13.32
CA ALA A 52 5.54 8.26 -13.61
C ALA A 52 6.43 7.01 -13.62
N LYS A 53 7.69 7.18 -14.04
CA LYS A 53 8.78 6.23 -13.74
C LYS A 53 9.03 6.21 -12.23
N ASN A 54 9.54 5.10 -11.71
CA ASN A 54 9.90 4.94 -10.29
C ASN A 54 8.70 4.99 -9.33
N CYS A 55 7.56 4.41 -9.74
CA CYS A 55 6.48 4.11 -8.83
C CYS A 55 6.73 2.80 -8.08
N PHE A 56 6.20 2.71 -6.88
CA PHE A 56 6.11 1.48 -6.12
C PHE A 56 4.73 1.37 -5.48
N VAL A 57 4.32 0.13 -5.26
CA VAL A 57 3.14 -0.19 -4.46
C VAL A 57 3.60 -0.65 -3.08
N GLU A 58 2.92 -0.13 -2.07
CA GLU A 58 3.02 -0.59 -0.70
C GLU A 58 1.71 -1.32 -0.38
N MET A 59 1.80 -2.63 -0.16
CA MET A 59 0.63 -3.48 0.10
C MET A 59 0.66 -4.02 1.52
N TYR A 60 -0.45 -3.85 2.23
CA TYR A 60 -0.69 -4.41 3.55
C TYR A 60 -1.73 -5.50 3.43
N THR A 61 -1.46 -6.68 3.99
CA THR A 61 -2.36 -7.83 3.93
C THR A 61 -2.63 -8.38 5.31
N ASP A 62 -3.77 -9.05 5.49
CA ASP A 62 -4.01 -9.86 6.68
C ASP A 62 -3.29 -11.21 6.59
N GLN A 63 -3.58 -12.08 7.57
CA GLN A 63 -2.98 -13.40 7.70
C GLN A 63 -3.30 -14.35 6.53
N ASP A 64 -4.46 -14.16 5.89
CA ASP A 64 -4.90 -15.00 4.78
C ASP A 64 -4.35 -14.47 3.43
N GLY A 65 -3.98 -13.19 3.39
CA GLY A 65 -3.51 -12.49 2.19
C GLY A 65 -1.98 -12.37 2.03
N TYR A 66 -1.15 -12.76 3.00
CA TYR A 66 0.30 -12.54 2.91
C TYR A 66 1.08 -13.60 2.13
N ASN A 67 0.46 -14.63 1.57
CA ASN A 67 1.20 -15.60 0.76
C ASN A 67 1.51 -14.99 -0.63
N PRO A 68 2.79 -14.80 -1.01
CA PRO A 68 3.16 -14.22 -2.30
C PRO A 68 2.65 -15.01 -3.51
N ASP A 69 2.41 -16.32 -3.37
CA ASP A 69 1.87 -17.14 -4.47
C ASP A 69 0.37 -16.90 -4.74
N PHE A 70 -0.33 -16.26 -3.80
CA PHE A 70 -1.75 -15.90 -3.96
C PHE A 70 -1.95 -14.47 -4.47
N ILE A 71 -0.85 -13.72 -4.65
CA ILE A 71 -0.87 -12.34 -5.10
C ILE A 71 -0.38 -12.30 -6.54
N THR A 72 -1.16 -11.69 -7.44
CA THR A 72 -0.72 -11.41 -8.80
C THR A 72 -0.73 -9.92 -9.11
N VAL A 73 0.30 -9.48 -9.84
CA VAL A 73 0.47 -8.11 -10.35
C VAL A 73 0.52 -8.21 -11.87
N ASP A 74 -0.45 -7.62 -12.55
CA ASP A 74 -0.59 -7.71 -14.02
C ASP A 74 -0.57 -9.15 -14.55
N GLY A 75 -1.16 -10.07 -13.76
CA GLY A 75 -1.24 -11.50 -14.06
C GLY A 75 0.02 -12.30 -13.70
N ILE A 76 1.10 -11.65 -13.25
CA ILE A 76 2.34 -12.30 -12.82
C ILE A 76 2.28 -12.54 -11.32
N VAL A 77 2.59 -13.76 -10.88
CA VAL A 77 2.64 -14.12 -9.45
C VAL A 77 3.75 -13.33 -8.74
N LEU A 78 3.46 -12.78 -7.55
CA LEU A 78 4.38 -11.91 -6.81
C LEU A 78 5.70 -12.60 -6.47
N SER A 79 5.69 -13.92 -6.20
CA SER A 79 6.91 -14.70 -5.96
C SER A 79 7.92 -14.71 -7.12
N ARG A 80 7.50 -14.31 -8.33
CA ARG A 80 8.34 -14.17 -9.53
C ARG A 80 8.80 -12.72 -9.79
N LEU A 81 8.42 -11.79 -8.92
CA LEU A 81 8.75 -10.38 -9.02
C LEU A 81 9.73 -9.98 -7.91
N ASN A 82 10.39 -8.82 -8.08
CA ASN A 82 11.16 -8.24 -7.01
C ASN A 82 10.22 -7.54 -6.02
N TYR A 83 10.34 -7.87 -4.73
CA TYR A 83 9.62 -7.20 -3.65
C TYR A 83 10.43 -7.27 -2.36
N THR A 84 10.14 -6.36 -1.43
CA THR A 84 10.52 -6.51 -0.02
C THR A 84 9.31 -6.95 0.76
N PHE A 85 9.54 -7.75 1.80
CA PHE A 85 8.48 -8.27 2.65
C PHE A 85 8.89 -8.25 4.12
N ILE A 86 7.98 -7.79 4.97
CA ILE A 86 8.16 -7.74 6.42
C ILE A 86 6.86 -8.22 7.09
N TYR A 87 6.99 -9.09 8.08
CA TYR A 87 5.88 -9.41 8.99
C TYR A 87 5.72 -8.32 10.04
N MET A 88 4.46 -7.96 10.31
CA MET A 88 4.11 -7.07 11.40
C MET A 88 3.12 -7.75 12.34
N GLU A 89 3.40 -7.66 13.63
CA GLU A 89 2.51 -8.18 14.66
C GLU A 89 1.80 -7.03 15.37
N TYR A 90 0.50 -6.91 15.16
CA TYR A 90 -0.35 -5.89 15.78
C TYR A 90 -1.64 -6.52 16.26
N PHE A 91 -2.14 -6.11 17.43
CA PHE A 91 -3.45 -6.55 17.95
C PHE A 91 -3.60 -8.08 18.02
N LYS A 92 -2.51 -8.81 18.36
CA LYS A 92 -2.44 -10.28 18.38
C LYS A 92 -2.73 -10.94 17.03
N LYS A 93 -2.54 -10.21 15.93
CA LYS A 93 -2.67 -10.71 14.55
C LYS A 93 -1.39 -10.43 13.77
N LYS A 94 -1.13 -11.27 12.78
CA LYS A 94 -0.03 -11.10 11.82
C LYS A 94 -0.54 -10.40 10.57
N TYR A 95 0.23 -9.45 10.09
CA TYR A 95 0.00 -8.73 8.84
C TYR A 95 1.23 -8.82 7.96
N GLY A 96 1.01 -8.93 6.65
CA GLY A 96 2.05 -8.83 5.66
C GLY A 96 2.24 -7.39 5.21
N HIS A 97 3.49 -6.95 5.07
CA HIS A 97 3.84 -5.68 4.45
C HIS A 97 4.76 -5.92 3.26
N PHE A 98 4.29 -5.58 2.07
CA PHE A 98 5.03 -5.69 0.83
C PHE A 98 5.34 -4.32 0.26
N VAL A 99 6.56 -4.14 -0.24
CA VAL A 99 6.90 -3.01 -1.11
C VAL A 99 7.42 -3.58 -2.42
N LEU A 100 6.77 -3.22 -3.52
CA LEU A 100 7.11 -3.70 -4.85
C LEU A 100 7.30 -2.52 -5.82
N PRO A 101 8.41 -2.44 -6.58
CA PRO A 101 8.53 -1.51 -7.68
C PRO A 101 7.53 -1.89 -8.78
N VAL A 102 6.87 -0.89 -9.36
CA VAL A 102 5.98 -1.09 -10.52
C VAL A 102 6.65 -0.45 -11.73
N THR A 103 6.84 -1.25 -12.78
CA THR A 103 7.41 -0.82 -14.04
C THR A 103 6.32 -0.51 -15.04
N GLY A 104 6.53 0.52 -15.86
CA GLY A 104 5.56 0.96 -16.85
C GLY A 104 4.64 2.07 -16.35
N TYR A 105 3.95 2.67 -17.31
CA TYR A 105 2.98 3.73 -17.11
C TYR A 105 1.58 3.20 -17.37
N GLY A 106 0.60 3.75 -16.65
CA GLY A 106 -0.80 3.53 -16.97
C GLY A 106 -1.51 2.65 -15.96
N LEU A 107 -2.47 1.86 -16.47
CA LEU A 107 -3.36 1.04 -15.67
C LEU A 107 -2.70 -0.30 -15.33
N HIS A 108 -2.61 -0.57 -14.04
CA HIS A 108 -2.09 -1.80 -13.46
C HIS A 108 -3.14 -2.50 -12.62
N THR A 109 -2.89 -3.77 -12.33
CA THR A 109 -3.82 -4.64 -11.61
C THR A 109 -3.09 -5.41 -10.52
N ILE A 110 -3.67 -5.44 -9.32
CA ILE A 110 -3.29 -6.36 -8.26
C ILE A 110 -4.48 -7.24 -7.94
N LYS A 111 -4.25 -8.54 -7.79
CA LYS A 111 -5.26 -9.50 -7.34
C LYS A 111 -4.73 -10.29 -6.15
N ASN A 112 -5.53 -10.36 -5.11
CA ASN A 112 -5.26 -11.20 -3.94
C ASN A 112 -6.59 -11.82 -3.46
N TYR A 113 -6.55 -13.09 -3.06
CA TYR A 113 -7.71 -13.76 -2.48
C TYR A 113 -7.99 -13.31 -1.03
N GLY A 114 -6.94 -13.02 -0.26
CA GLY A 114 -7.06 -12.50 1.11
C GLY A 114 -7.44 -11.01 1.15
N ASN A 115 -7.45 -10.46 2.36
CA ASN A 115 -7.76 -9.04 2.57
C ASN A 115 -6.49 -8.19 2.44
N TYR A 116 -6.61 -7.06 1.75
CA TYR A 116 -5.49 -6.16 1.55
C TYR A 116 -5.88 -4.69 1.42
N VAL A 117 -4.88 -3.83 1.61
CA VAL A 117 -4.89 -2.39 1.30
C VAL A 117 -3.66 -2.11 0.44
N ILE A 118 -3.81 -1.25 -0.57
CA ILE A 118 -2.69 -0.81 -1.40
C ILE A 118 -2.56 0.71 -1.41
N TYR A 119 -1.31 1.16 -1.31
CA TYR A 119 -0.89 2.53 -1.57
C TYR A 119 -0.01 2.54 -2.80
N VAL A 120 -0.19 3.55 -3.64
CA VAL A 120 0.70 3.85 -4.76
C VAL A 120 1.52 5.06 -4.38
N VAL A 121 2.83 5.01 -4.63
CA VAL A 121 3.75 6.14 -4.47
C VAL A 121 4.63 6.21 -5.70
N CYS A 122 4.68 7.37 -6.33
CA CYS A 122 5.50 7.66 -7.49
C CYS A 122 6.52 8.73 -7.14
N LYS A 123 7.79 8.44 -7.39
CA LYS A 123 8.89 9.39 -7.24
C LYS A 123 9.06 10.19 -8.53
N ASN A 124 9.52 11.43 -8.39
CA ASN A 124 9.95 12.29 -9.49
C ASN A 124 8.90 12.45 -10.61
N VAL A 125 7.65 12.76 -10.26
CA VAL A 125 6.53 12.75 -11.22
C VAL A 125 6.73 13.76 -12.35
N ASN A 126 6.90 15.05 -12.00
CA ASN A 126 7.23 16.10 -12.98
C ASN A 126 8.61 16.73 -12.77
N SER A 127 9.26 16.50 -11.62
CA SER A 127 10.60 17.01 -11.30
C SER A 127 11.24 16.20 -10.17
N ALA A 128 12.53 16.39 -9.90
CA ALA A 128 13.25 15.70 -8.82
C ALA A 128 12.67 15.95 -7.41
N GLY A 129 11.87 17.02 -7.24
CA GLY A 129 11.21 17.38 -5.98
C GLY A 129 9.72 17.02 -5.95
N ASP A 130 9.21 16.30 -6.94
CA ASP A 130 7.78 16.02 -7.08
C ASP A 130 7.48 14.54 -6.79
N ALA A 131 6.59 14.29 -5.84
CA ALA A 131 6.13 12.94 -5.50
C ALA A 131 4.61 12.92 -5.43
N ALA A 132 4.00 11.85 -5.94
CA ALA A 132 2.57 11.62 -5.83
C ALA A 132 2.30 10.33 -5.07
N GLY A 133 1.30 10.34 -4.20
CA GLY A 133 0.86 9.14 -3.54
C GLY A 133 -0.63 9.17 -3.23
N TYR A 134 -1.28 8.02 -3.39
CA TYR A 134 -2.70 7.85 -3.08
C TYR A 134 -3.01 6.42 -2.63
N VAL A 135 -4.16 6.23 -1.98
CA VAL A 135 -4.66 4.90 -1.59
C VAL A 135 -5.47 4.34 -2.75
N ALA A 136 -5.08 3.19 -3.27
CA ALA A 136 -5.71 2.59 -4.44
C ALA A 136 -6.73 1.49 -4.11
N GLY A 137 -6.73 0.97 -2.88
CA GLY A 137 -7.66 -0.08 -2.47
C GLY A 137 -7.93 -0.03 -0.97
N PHE A 138 -9.14 0.39 -0.62
CA PHE A 138 -9.73 0.25 0.71
C PHE A 138 -11.27 0.24 0.53
N ASN A 139 -11.99 -0.37 1.47
CA ASN A 139 -13.45 -0.46 1.40
C ASN A 139 -14.08 0.17 2.65
N LYS A 140 -15.38 0.52 2.55
CA LYS A 140 -16.14 0.99 3.70
C LYS A 140 -16.09 -0.04 4.81
N ARG A 141 -15.87 0.45 6.02
CA ARG A 141 -16.01 -0.34 7.24
C ARG A 141 -17.37 -1.01 7.28
N LYS A 142 -17.40 -2.33 7.46
CA LYS A 142 -18.66 -3.05 7.71
C LYS A 142 -19.22 -2.55 9.04
N ALA A 143 -20.42 -1.97 9.03
CA ALA A 143 -21.14 -1.69 10.26
C ALA A 143 -21.32 -3.01 11.02
N ARG A 144 -21.12 -3.01 12.34
CA ARG A 144 -21.55 -4.15 13.16
C ARG A 144 -23.07 -4.24 12.98
N SER A 145 -23.55 -5.28 12.30
CA SER A 145 -24.94 -5.71 12.46
C SER A 145 -25.10 -6.09 13.93
N SER A 146 -26.07 -5.46 14.57
CA SER A 146 -26.48 -5.77 15.96
C SER A 146 -27.12 -7.14 16.01
#